data_AF-A0A2V6F6U0-F1
#
_entry.id   AF-A0A2V6F6U0-F1
#
_cell.length_a   1.000
_cell.length_b   1.000
_cell.length_c   1.000
_cell.angle_alpha   90.00
_cell.angle_beta   90.00
_cell.angle_gamma   90.00
#
_symmetry.space_group_name_H-M   'P 1'
#
loop_
_entity.id
_entity.type
_entity.pdbx_description
1 polymer ?
#
loop_
_entity_poly.entity_id
_entity_poly.type
_entity_poly.pdbx_seq_one_letter_code
_entity_poly.pdbx_strand_id
1 'polypeptide(L)'
;MVWGTTCQNSCVRPARIWFQFSPLPGLLLFCSTMETPAPSPPWQPITFGGVAAFSRASLGRLFLIQFIVALLAGASVHCFLLSAWFPVIQKTIARLPETGAIRAGQLEWHGPSPSWLAEGTFLSIVVDPAGGSRTGQSADVQLELERNGFRICSLLGCAVVPYPKNWSIALNRAEADPWWGAWRPFLLIGIGAGVVTGMMASWLALATLYSVPLRLIAFYSDRKVNWSGCWRIAVAAQWPGALLMSGAIFLYGLNRLNFVGFLFAWLLHLVVGWIYIGIAPTRLPRLAGAPRRRGNPFGEKKGKRFRG
;
A
#
# COMPACT_ATOMS: atom_id res chain seq x y z
N MET A 1 -84.52 -52.38 -3.73
CA MET A 1 -84.40 -51.02 -4.32
C MET A 1 -82.93 -50.82 -4.70
N VAL A 2 -82.56 -50.43 -5.93
CA VAL A 2 -82.96 -49.26 -6.75
C VAL A 2 -82.21 -48.00 -6.30
N TRP A 3 -81.43 -47.29 -7.11
CA TRP A 3 -80.98 -47.44 -8.52
C TRP A 3 -79.50 -46.95 -8.63
N GLY A 4 -78.75 -47.10 -9.74
CA GLY A 4 -78.57 -46.09 -10.81
C GLY A 4 -77.59 -44.96 -10.40
N THR A 5 -76.87 -44.23 -11.26
CA THR A 5 -76.72 -44.12 -12.74
C THR A 5 -75.65 -43.01 -12.96
N THR A 6 -74.73 -42.94 -13.94
CA THR A 6 -74.30 -43.69 -15.16
C THR A 6 -72.83 -43.22 -15.46
N CYS A 7 -72.02 -43.60 -16.46
CA CYS A 7 -72.06 -44.46 -17.65
C CYS A 7 -70.61 -44.88 -18.06
N GLN A 8 -70.45 -45.58 -19.19
CA GLN A 8 -69.17 -45.79 -19.92
C GLN A 8 -68.99 -44.72 -21.02
N ASN A 9 -67.76 -44.54 -21.54
CA ASN A 9 -67.52 -44.81 -22.97
C ASN A 9 -66.05 -44.86 -23.40
N SER A 10 -65.81 -45.61 -24.47
CA SER A 10 -64.51 -45.82 -25.14
C SER A 10 -64.04 -44.61 -25.94
N CYS A 11 -62.73 -44.50 -26.20
CA CYS A 11 -62.23 -43.68 -27.30
C CYS A 11 -61.01 -44.32 -28.00
N VAL A 12 -60.91 -44.12 -29.31
CA VAL A 12 -60.07 -44.90 -30.24
C VAL A 12 -58.66 -44.30 -30.38
N ARG A 13 -57.64 -45.12 -30.66
CA ARG A 13 -56.28 -44.66 -31.01
C ARG A 13 -56.28 -43.98 -32.40
N PRO A 14 -55.86 -42.72 -32.55
CA PRO A 14 -55.59 -42.14 -33.87
C PRO A 14 -54.21 -42.59 -34.39
N ALA A 15 -54.10 -42.82 -35.70
CA ALA A 15 -52.83 -43.14 -36.35
C ALA A 15 -51.93 -41.89 -36.43
N ARG A 16 -50.63 -42.05 -36.14
CA ARG A 16 -49.66 -40.94 -36.19
C ARG A 16 -49.06 -40.81 -37.59
N ILE A 17 -49.67 -39.96 -38.40
CA ILE A 17 -49.21 -39.62 -39.77
C ILE A 17 -47.83 -38.93 -39.68
N TRP A 18 -46.86 -39.40 -40.47
CA TRP A 18 -45.55 -38.78 -40.60
C TRP A 18 -45.54 -37.79 -41.76
N PHE A 19 -45.47 -36.49 -41.46
CA PHE A 19 -45.10 -35.48 -42.44
C PHE A 19 -43.57 -35.31 -42.48
N GLN A 20 -42.92 -35.75 -43.55
CA GLN A 20 -41.55 -35.36 -43.86
C GLN A 20 -41.54 -33.95 -44.45
N PHE A 21 -41.16 -32.96 -43.65
CA PHE A 21 -40.81 -31.62 -44.17
C PHE A 21 -39.34 -31.60 -44.60
N SER A 22 -39.10 -31.54 -45.90
CA SER A 22 -37.77 -31.24 -46.45
C SER A 22 -37.41 -29.77 -46.16
N PRO A 23 -36.24 -29.48 -45.55
CA PRO A 23 -35.85 -28.10 -45.27
C PRO A 23 -35.40 -27.39 -46.55
N LEU A 24 -35.96 -26.20 -46.81
CA LEU A 24 -35.50 -25.28 -47.85
C LEU A 24 -34.12 -24.68 -47.46
N PRO A 25 -33.18 -24.55 -48.41
CA PRO A 25 -31.93 -23.84 -48.17
C PRO A 25 -32.18 -22.33 -48.15
N GLY A 26 -31.71 -21.61 -47.12
CA GLY A 26 -31.75 -20.13 -47.12
C GLY A 26 -31.89 -19.41 -45.78
N LEU A 27 -32.11 -20.10 -44.66
CA LEU A 27 -32.18 -19.46 -43.34
C LEU A 27 -30.97 -19.81 -42.46
N LEU A 28 -30.00 -18.88 -42.42
CA LEU A 28 -28.92 -18.88 -41.44
C LEU A 28 -29.48 -18.57 -40.05
N LEU A 29 -29.89 -19.62 -39.34
CA LEU A 29 -30.16 -19.56 -37.91
C LEU A 29 -28.89 -19.13 -37.18
N PHE A 30 -28.81 -17.83 -36.85
CA PHE A 30 -27.81 -17.29 -35.96
C PHE A 30 -27.95 -17.99 -34.60
N CYS A 31 -27.10 -18.99 -34.36
CA CYS A 31 -26.90 -19.55 -33.04
C CYS A 31 -26.14 -18.50 -32.22
N SER A 32 -26.88 -17.51 -31.72
CA SER A 32 -26.39 -16.51 -30.79
C SER A 32 -25.99 -17.23 -29.50
N THR A 33 -24.73 -17.67 -29.45
CA THR A 33 -24.06 -18.00 -28.21
C THR A 33 -24.18 -16.78 -27.31
N MET A 34 -25.04 -16.88 -26.29
CA MET A 34 -25.19 -15.84 -25.29
C MET A 34 -23.88 -15.76 -24.51
N GLU A 35 -22.96 -14.93 -24.99
CA GLU A 35 -21.75 -14.56 -24.25
C GLU A 35 -22.21 -13.91 -22.94
N THR A 36 -22.19 -14.69 -21.87
CA THR A 36 -22.47 -14.17 -20.52
C THR A 36 -21.49 -13.01 -20.30
N PRO A 37 -21.95 -11.76 -20.10
CA PRO A 37 -21.06 -10.61 -20.04
C PRO A 37 -20.02 -10.86 -18.95
N ALA A 38 -18.74 -10.78 -19.34
CA ALA A 38 -17.65 -11.27 -18.52
C ALA A 38 -17.73 -10.66 -17.11
N PRO A 39 -17.77 -11.47 -16.03
CA PRO A 39 -18.19 -11.01 -14.72
C PRO A 39 -17.33 -9.83 -14.24
N SER A 40 -18.01 -8.84 -13.67
CA SER A 40 -17.47 -7.54 -13.28
C SER A 40 -16.10 -7.69 -12.61
N PRO A 41 -15.02 -7.08 -13.14
CA PRO A 41 -13.67 -7.31 -12.64
C PRO A 41 -13.60 -6.95 -11.15
N PRO A 42 -13.16 -7.89 -10.28
CA PRO A 42 -13.37 -7.79 -8.83
C PRO A 42 -12.91 -6.45 -8.28
N TRP A 43 -13.80 -5.79 -7.54
CA TRP A 43 -13.60 -4.39 -7.18
C TRP A 43 -12.50 -4.19 -6.14
N GLN A 44 -12.33 -5.16 -5.24
CA GLN A 44 -11.40 -5.14 -4.10
C GLN A 44 -9.93 -5.13 -4.55
N PRO A 45 -9.21 -4.00 -4.45
CA PRO A 45 -7.87 -3.85 -5.02
C PRO A 45 -6.78 -4.58 -4.22
N ILE A 46 -7.11 -5.13 -3.05
CA ILE A 46 -6.15 -5.74 -2.11
C ILE A 46 -5.95 -7.24 -2.40
N THR A 47 -6.86 -7.91 -3.12
CA THR A 47 -6.73 -9.37 -3.39
C THR A 47 -5.85 -9.65 -4.61
N PHE A 48 -5.18 -10.81 -4.66
CA PHE A 48 -4.40 -11.23 -5.85
C PHE A 48 -5.22 -11.21 -7.16
N GLY A 49 -6.52 -11.51 -7.08
CA GLY A 49 -7.44 -11.44 -8.23
C GLY A 49 -7.81 -10.01 -8.60
N GLY A 50 -8.00 -9.12 -7.61
CA GLY A 50 -8.22 -7.69 -7.82
C GLY A 50 -7.01 -7.01 -8.45
N VAL A 51 -5.81 -7.21 -7.89
CA VAL A 51 -4.53 -6.72 -8.43
C VAL A 51 -4.33 -7.21 -9.88
N ALA A 52 -4.60 -8.48 -10.18
CA ALA A 52 -4.55 -9.01 -11.54
C ALA A 52 -5.58 -8.36 -12.49
N ALA A 53 -6.76 -7.96 -11.99
CA ALA A 53 -7.79 -7.32 -12.79
C ALA A 53 -7.40 -5.91 -13.30
N PHE A 54 -6.43 -5.23 -12.66
CA PHE A 54 -5.92 -3.93 -13.14
C PHE A 54 -5.21 -4.00 -14.50
N SER A 55 -4.81 -5.20 -14.95
CA SER A 55 -4.41 -5.44 -16.34
C SER A 55 -5.40 -4.93 -17.39
N ARG A 56 -6.70 -4.85 -17.05
CA ARG A 56 -7.80 -4.39 -17.91
C ARG A 56 -8.48 -3.11 -17.39
N ALA A 57 -8.05 -2.55 -16.26
CA ALA A 57 -8.65 -1.33 -15.71
C ALA A 57 -8.21 -0.07 -16.49
N SER A 58 -9.04 0.97 -16.47
CA SER A 58 -8.67 2.30 -17.00
C SER A 58 -7.58 2.96 -16.16
N LEU A 59 -6.77 3.82 -16.77
CA LEU A 59 -5.71 4.56 -16.06
C LEU A 59 -6.31 5.48 -14.98
N GLY A 60 -7.44 6.13 -15.23
CA GLY A 60 -8.14 6.94 -14.23
C GLY A 60 -8.50 6.16 -12.95
N ARG A 61 -9.01 4.92 -13.07
CA ARG A 61 -9.29 4.07 -11.90
C ARG A 61 -8.01 3.64 -11.17
N LEU A 62 -6.92 3.39 -11.91
CA LEU A 62 -5.62 3.06 -11.33
C LEU A 62 -5.08 4.23 -10.49
N PHE A 63 -4.96 5.41 -11.10
CA PHE A 63 -4.43 6.62 -10.45
C PHE A 63 -5.31 7.10 -9.30
N LEU A 64 -6.65 7.00 -9.41
CA LEU A 64 -7.56 7.35 -8.31
C LEU A 64 -7.32 6.48 -7.07
N ILE A 65 -7.23 5.15 -7.23
CA ILE A 65 -7.00 4.24 -6.10
C ILE A 65 -5.58 4.44 -5.55
N GLN A 66 -4.59 4.61 -6.41
CA GLN A 66 -3.21 4.92 -6.01
C GLN A 66 -3.15 6.22 -5.19
N PHE A 67 -3.83 7.28 -5.62
CA PHE A 67 -3.93 8.55 -4.90
C PHE A 67 -4.65 8.42 -3.55
N ILE A 68 -5.72 7.63 -3.46
CA ILE A 68 -6.40 7.34 -2.18
C ILE A 68 -5.47 6.62 -1.19
N VAL A 69 -4.67 5.65 -1.65
CA VAL A 69 -3.68 4.97 -0.78
C VAL A 69 -2.54 5.91 -0.39
N ALA A 70 -2.07 6.78 -1.28
CA ALA A 70 -1.08 7.82 -0.96
C ALA A 70 -1.62 8.85 0.05
N LEU A 71 -2.88 9.27 -0.07
CA LEU A 71 -3.54 10.14 0.92
C LEU A 71 -3.65 9.48 2.29
N LEU A 72 -3.96 8.18 2.37
CA LEU A 72 -4.01 7.47 3.65
C LEU A 72 -2.61 7.36 4.30
N ALA A 73 -1.57 7.15 3.51
CA ALA A 73 -0.18 7.19 3.99
C ALA A 73 0.22 8.60 4.47
N GLY A 74 -0.10 9.65 3.69
CA GLY A 74 0.11 11.05 4.07
C GLY A 74 -0.63 11.43 5.35
N ALA A 75 -1.89 11.00 5.50
CA ALA A 75 -2.66 11.18 6.73
C ALA A 75 -2.05 10.43 7.92
N SER A 76 -1.54 9.22 7.73
CA SER A 76 -0.86 8.45 8.78
C SER A 76 0.40 9.17 9.28
N VAL A 77 1.21 9.73 8.37
CA VAL A 77 2.38 10.57 8.69
C VAL A 77 1.95 11.88 9.37
N HIS A 78 0.88 12.52 8.91
CA HIS A 78 0.35 13.76 9.48
C HIS A 78 -0.12 13.56 10.93
N CYS A 79 -0.83 12.45 11.22
CA CYS A 79 -1.17 12.05 12.59
C CYS A 79 0.09 11.79 13.44
N PHE A 80 1.08 11.06 12.92
CA PHE A 80 2.34 10.83 13.63
C PHE A 80 3.05 12.15 14.00
N LEU A 81 3.18 13.09 13.06
CA LEU A 81 3.81 14.39 13.32
C LEU A 81 3.06 15.18 14.40
N LEU A 82 1.72 15.21 14.35
CA LEU A 82 0.88 15.92 15.32
C LEU A 82 0.89 15.27 16.71
N SER A 83 0.92 13.94 16.80
CA SER A 83 0.85 13.21 18.08
C SER A 83 2.21 13.02 18.76
N ALA A 84 3.29 12.84 17.99
CA ALA A 84 4.62 12.49 18.51
C ALA A 84 5.62 13.65 18.46
N TRP A 85 5.81 14.28 17.28
CA TRP A 85 6.94 15.20 17.06
C TRP A 85 6.62 16.65 17.45
N PHE A 86 5.49 17.18 16.99
CA PHE A 86 5.13 18.58 17.23
C PHE A 86 4.94 18.92 18.73
N PRO A 87 4.41 18.03 19.59
CA PRO A 87 4.38 18.28 21.04
C PRO A 87 5.77 18.31 21.68
N VAL A 88 6.74 17.54 21.17
CA VAL A 88 8.14 17.59 21.63
C VAL A 88 8.78 18.91 21.19
N ILE A 89 8.64 19.32 19.93
CA ILE A 89 9.15 20.60 19.43
C ILE A 89 8.56 21.78 20.20
N GLN A 90 7.25 21.78 20.45
CA GLN A 90 6.58 22.85 21.20
C GLN A 90 7.01 22.89 22.69
N LYS A 91 7.28 21.74 23.32
CA LYS A 91 7.92 21.67 24.65
C LYS A 91 9.33 22.24 24.63
N THR A 92 10.13 21.89 23.62
CA THR A 92 11.52 22.38 23.45
C THR A 92 11.54 23.90 23.35
N ILE A 93 10.73 24.49 22.47
CA ILE A 93 10.59 25.95 22.32
C ILE A 93 10.14 26.59 23.64
N ALA A 94 9.16 25.98 24.32
CA ALA A 94 8.71 26.43 25.64
C ALA A 94 9.75 26.27 26.76
N ARG A 95 10.90 25.60 26.53
CA ARG A 95 12.04 25.51 27.45
C ARG A 95 13.33 26.18 26.94
N LEU A 96 13.32 26.82 25.77
CA LEU A 96 14.46 27.62 25.33
C LEU A 96 14.68 28.82 26.27
N PRO A 97 15.94 29.24 26.49
CA PRO A 97 16.25 30.46 27.23
C PRO A 97 15.80 31.70 26.44
N GLU A 98 15.68 32.83 27.13
CA GLU A 98 15.41 34.13 26.49
C GLU A 98 16.64 34.65 25.71
N THR A 99 17.84 34.16 26.01
CA THR A 99 19.07 34.40 25.23
C THR A 99 19.77 33.09 24.89
N GLY A 100 19.96 32.84 23.59
CA GLY A 100 20.63 31.67 23.05
C GLY A 100 20.76 31.78 21.53
N ALA A 101 21.89 31.35 20.98
CA ALA A 101 22.16 31.42 19.54
C ALA A 101 23.24 30.42 19.11
N ILE A 102 23.22 30.03 17.84
CA ILE A 102 24.37 29.40 17.17
C ILE A 102 25.04 30.48 16.32
N ARG A 103 26.32 30.77 16.58
CA ARG A 103 27.11 31.81 15.89
C ARG A 103 28.54 31.35 15.67
N ALA A 104 29.13 31.72 14.52
CA ALA A 104 30.51 31.36 14.13
C ALA A 104 30.85 29.85 14.20
N GLY A 105 29.85 28.97 14.20
CA GLY A 105 30.02 27.53 14.38
C GLY A 105 30.03 27.05 15.85
N GLN A 106 29.68 27.90 16.82
CA GLN A 106 29.46 27.51 18.22
C GLN A 106 28.06 27.85 18.74
N LEU A 107 27.63 27.10 19.76
CA LEU A 107 26.41 27.34 20.53
C LEU A 107 26.69 28.27 21.73
N GLU A 108 26.13 29.47 21.68
CA GLU A 108 25.98 30.41 22.79
C GLU A 108 24.76 29.97 23.63
N TRP A 109 25.01 29.34 24.77
CA TRP A 109 23.97 28.86 25.69
C TRP A 109 24.08 29.53 27.06
N HIS A 110 22.99 30.16 27.51
CA HIS A 110 22.90 30.83 28.81
C HIS A 110 21.91 30.15 29.78
N GLY A 111 21.31 29.03 29.37
CA GLY A 111 20.45 28.20 30.23
C GLY A 111 21.24 27.21 31.08
N PRO A 112 20.56 26.43 31.95
CA PRO A 112 21.17 25.32 32.68
C PRO A 112 21.76 24.27 31.72
N SER A 113 22.83 23.62 32.15
CA SER A 113 23.56 22.60 31.38
C SER A 113 24.13 21.52 32.31
N PRO A 114 24.01 20.22 31.98
CA PRO A 114 23.19 19.68 30.89
C PRO A 114 21.68 19.88 31.18
N SER A 115 20.84 20.00 30.14
CA SER A 115 19.39 20.12 30.33
C SER A 115 18.55 19.43 29.24
N TRP A 116 17.44 18.83 29.67
CA TRP A 116 16.45 18.18 28.81
C TRP A 116 15.37 19.18 28.40
N LEU A 117 15.42 19.68 27.17
CA LEU A 117 14.43 20.64 26.65
C LEU A 117 13.09 19.95 26.38
N ALA A 118 13.13 18.74 25.83
CA ALA A 118 11.96 17.88 25.74
C ALA A 118 12.34 16.40 25.76
N GLU A 119 11.44 15.60 26.31
CA GLU A 119 11.54 14.15 26.38
C GLU A 119 10.22 13.52 25.90
N GLY A 120 10.34 12.40 25.20
CA GLY A 120 9.25 11.64 24.61
C GLY A 120 9.80 10.44 23.83
N THR A 121 9.03 9.38 23.69
CA THR A 121 9.48 8.06 23.19
C THR A 121 10.19 8.10 21.84
N PHE A 122 9.73 8.96 20.92
CA PHE A 122 10.22 9.00 19.55
C PHE A 122 11.30 10.05 19.28
N LEU A 123 11.33 11.10 20.11
CA LEU A 123 12.24 12.24 19.98
C LEU A 123 12.51 12.84 21.36
N SER A 124 13.78 12.89 21.75
CA SER A 124 14.28 13.70 22.87
C SER A 124 15.22 14.79 22.37
N ILE A 125 15.26 15.93 23.06
CA ILE A 125 16.13 17.07 22.73
C ILE A 125 16.84 17.54 24.00
N VAL A 126 18.16 17.51 23.96
CA VAL A 126 19.08 17.74 25.08
C VAL A 126 20.09 18.82 24.71
N VAL A 127 20.56 19.58 25.70
CA VAL A 127 21.66 20.54 25.55
C VAL A 127 22.78 20.18 26.52
N ASP A 128 23.96 19.86 25.99
CA ASP A 128 25.21 19.71 26.76
C ASP A 128 26.41 20.32 26.00
N PRO A 129 26.63 21.64 26.11
CA PRO A 129 27.81 22.33 25.57
C PRO A 129 29.14 21.96 26.25
N ALA A 130 29.14 21.14 27.31
CA ALA A 130 30.36 20.61 27.92
C ALA A 130 30.75 19.24 27.32
N GLY A 131 29.80 18.50 26.71
CA GLY A 131 30.05 17.23 26.03
C GLY A 131 30.49 16.08 26.94
N GLY A 132 30.35 16.23 28.26
CA GLY A 132 30.83 15.29 29.27
C GLY A 132 29.77 14.33 29.79
N SER A 133 28.49 14.61 29.55
CA SER A 133 27.39 13.80 30.08
C SER A 133 27.24 12.50 29.32
N ARG A 134 27.24 11.36 30.03
CA ARG A 134 26.68 10.10 29.50
C ARG A 134 25.15 10.12 29.61
N THR A 135 24.52 11.00 28.84
CA THR A 135 23.07 11.03 28.64
C THR A 135 22.64 9.73 27.97
N GLY A 136 22.03 8.83 28.75
CA GLY A 136 21.45 7.60 28.22
C GLY A 136 20.39 7.92 27.17
N GLN A 137 20.33 7.13 26.10
CA GLN A 137 19.35 7.32 25.04
C GLN A 137 17.93 7.02 25.58
N SER A 138 17.08 8.04 25.72
CA SER A 138 15.70 7.90 26.23
C SER A 138 14.63 7.83 25.14
N ALA A 139 15.02 8.00 23.87
CA ALA A 139 14.11 8.05 22.72
C ALA A 139 14.68 7.32 21.49
N ASP A 140 13.81 6.89 20.57
CA ASP A 140 14.21 6.26 19.30
C ASP A 140 15.15 7.14 18.46
N VAL A 141 14.99 8.47 18.57
CA VAL A 141 15.93 9.49 18.07
C VAL A 141 16.20 10.51 19.17
N GLN A 142 17.48 10.79 19.45
CA GLN A 142 17.92 11.77 20.45
C GLN A 142 18.78 12.84 19.76
N LEU A 143 18.38 14.10 19.88
CA LEU A 143 19.14 15.25 19.39
C LEU A 143 19.85 15.94 20.55
N GLU A 144 21.17 15.95 20.52
CA GLU A 144 22.01 16.52 21.56
C GLU A 144 22.77 17.72 20.99
N LEU A 145 22.52 18.90 21.57
CA LEU A 145 23.13 20.16 21.15
C LEU A 145 24.42 20.38 21.97
N GLU A 146 25.55 20.18 21.31
CA GLU A 146 26.89 20.36 21.87
C GLU A 146 27.42 21.77 21.56
N ARG A 147 28.64 22.10 21.99
CA ARG A 147 29.26 23.42 21.75
C ARG A 147 29.57 23.70 20.28
N ASN A 148 30.11 22.73 19.54
CA ASN A 148 30.64 22.94 18.17
C ASN A 148 29.76 22.36 17.05
N GLY A 149 28.64 21.73 17.42
CA GLY A 149 27.74 21.04 16.52
C GLY A 149 26.60 20.37 17.28
N PHE A 150 25.85 19.54 16.58
CA PHE A 150 24.81 18.71 17.17
C PHE A 150 25.02 17.24 16.82
N ARG A 151 24.58 16.37 17.71
CA ARG A 151 24.66 14.91 17.59
C ARG A 151 23.25 14.34 17.49
N ILE A 152 22.97 13.62 16.40
CA ILE A 152 21.75 12.83 16.25
C ILE A 152 22.10 11.38 16.56
N CYS A 153 21.67 10.88 17.72
CA CYS A 153 21.78 9.48 18.10
C CYS A 153 20.48 8.72 17.80
N SER A 154 20.61 7.48 17.36
CA SER A 154 19.53 6.49 17.27
C SER A 154 20.12 5.09 17.47
N LEU A 155 19.28 4.05 17.47
CA LEU A 155 19.69 2.66 17.67
C LEU A 155 20.66 2.13 16.59
N LEU A 156 20.82 2.85 15.48
CA LEU A 156 21.78 2.57 14.41
C LEU A 156 23.13 3.30 14.56
N GLY A 157 23.33 4.05 15.65
CA GLY A 157 24.52 4.85 15.93
C GLY A 157 24.25 6.35 16.02
N CYS A 158 25.30 7.15 16.19
CA CYS A 158 25.22 8.60 16.29
C CYS A 158 25.95 9.30 15.13
N ALA A 159 25.30 10.27 14.50
CA ALA A 159 25.89 11.19 13.53
C ALA A 159 26.17 12.54 14.19
N VAL A 160 27.40 13.05 14.06
CA VAL A 160 27.78 14.39 14.53
C VAL A 160 27.83 15.34 13.34
N VAL A 161 27.17 16.49 13.44
CA VAL A 161 27.09 17.52 12.41
C VAL A 161 27.61 18.85 12.97
N PRO A 162 28.68 19.43 12.43
CA PRO A 162 29.20 20.72 12.91
C PRO A 162 28.24 21.86 12.55
N TYR A 163 28.18 22.90 13.39
CA TYR A 163 27.38 24.08 13.07
C TYR A 163 27.97 24.88 11.89
N PRO A 164 27.14 25.53 11.06
CA PRO A 164 27.62 26.41 9.99
C PRO A 164 28.38 27.61 10.57
N LYS A 165 29.60 27.87 10.07
CA LYS A 165 30.44 28.96 10.56
C LYS A 165 30.01 30.35 10.06
N ASN A 166 29.28 30.40 8.96
CA ASN A 166 28.91 31.61 8.23
C ASN A 166 27.46 32.08 8.50
N TRP A 167 26.65 31.31 9.22
CA TRP A 167 25.26 31.65 9.54
C TRP A 167 25.06 31.80 11.04
N SER A 168 24.26 32.77 11.44
CA SER A 168 23.72 32.89 12.80
C SER A 168 22.31 32.34 12.84
N ILE A 169 22.05 31.38 13.74
CA ILE A 169 20.71 30.82 13.96
C ILE A 169 20.31 31.18 15.39
N ALA A 170 19.19 31.89 15.56
CA ALA A 170 18.63 32.16 16.88
C ALA A 170 18.15 30.86 17.54
N LEU A 171 18.49 30.69 18.83
CA LEU A 171 18.07 29.54 19.65
C LEU A 171 17.50 30.04 20.99
N ASN A 172 16.69 31.09 20.90
CA ASN A 172 15.95 31.69 22.00
C ASN A 172 14.44 31.52 21.80
N ARG A 173 13.66 31.62 22.89
CA ARG A 173 12.20 31.51 22.83
C ARG A 173 11.56 32.60 21.96
N ALA A 174 12.01 33.85 22.10
CA ALA A 174 11.39 35.04 21.52
C ALA A 174 11.33 35.02 19.98
N GLU A 175 12.32 34.42 19.32
CA GLU A 175 12.32 34.22 17.86
C GLU A 175 11.73 32.86 17.45
N ALA A 176 12.00 31.80 18.22
CA ALA A 176 11.60 30.44 17.84
C ALA A 176 10.08 30.19 17.93
N ASP A 177 9.38 30.75 18.92
CA ASP A 177 7.94 30.54 19.09
C ASP A 177 7.08 31.21 17.98
N PRO A 178 7.25 32.51 17.64
CA PRO A 178 6.51 33.11 16.52
C PRO A 178 6.91 32.51 15.17
N TRP A 179 8.19 32.13 14.96
CA TRP A 179 8.62 31.45 13.75
C TRP A 179 7.94 30.09 13.60
N TRP A 180 7.92 29.28 14.67
CA TRP A 180 7.24 27.98 14.67
C TRP A 180 5.73 28.13 14.48
N GLY A 181 5.09 29.09 15.15
CA GLY A 181 3.68 29.42 14.98
C GLY A 181 3.32 29.74 13.53
N ALA A 182 4.15 30.53 12.84
CA ALA A 182 3.97 30.86 11.43
C ALA A 182 4.23 29.67 10.48
N TRP A 183 5.32 28.93 10.66
CA TRP A 183 5.76 27.91 9.70
C TRP A 183 5.15 26.52 9.90
N ARG A 184 4.74 26.14 11.12
CA ARG A 184 4.11 24.86 11.45
C ARG A 184 3.01 24.40 10.46
N PRO A 185 2.00 25.21 10.08
CA PRO A 185 0.98 24.77 9.12
C PRO A 185 1.56 24.51 7.73
N PHE A 186 2.46 25.36 7.23
CA PHE A 186 3.08 25.19 5.91
C PHE A 186 4.02 23.99 5.85
N LEU A 187 4.81 23.74 6.91
CA LEU A 187 5.63 22.54 7.05
C LEU A 187 4.78 21.27 7.05
N LEU A 188 3.68 21.26 7.80
CA LEU A 188 2.78 20.11 7.92
C LEU A 188 2.05 19.78 6.61
N ILE A 189 1.60 20.81 5.87
CA ILE A 189 1.02 20.66 4.53
C ILE A 189 2.09 20.22 3.53
N GLY A 190 3.28 20.84 3.57
CA GLY A 190 4.39 20.53 2.67
C GLY A 190 4.90 19.10 2.82
N ILE A 191 5.04 18.59 4.04
CA ILE A 191 5.41 17.19 4.29
C ILE A 191 4.29 16.25 3.81
N GLY A 192 3.03 16.55 4.10
CA GLY A 192 1.89 15.74 3.62
C GLY A 192 1.83 15.64 2.09
N ALA A 193 1.93 16.78 1.40
CA ALA A 193 1.96 16.84 -0.06
C ALA A 193 3.23 16.19 -0.64
N GLY A 194 4.37 16.34 0.03
CA GLY A 194 5.64 15.71 -0.33
C GLY A 194 5.59 14.17 -0.23
N VAL A 195 4.99 13.63 0.83
CA VAL A 195 4.74 12.18 0.98
C VAL A 195 3.85 11.68 -0.15
N VAL A 196 2.70 12.33 -0.40
CA VAL A 196 1.78 11.92 -1.47
C VAL A 196 2.47 11.95 -2.84
N THR A 197 3.17 13.05 -3.16
CA THR A 197 3.83 13.23 -4.47
C THR A 197 5.02 12.27 -4.64
N GLY A 198 5.83 12.09 -3.61
CA GLY A 198 6.97 11.17 -3.61
C GLY A 198 6.54 9.70 -3.72
N MET A 199 5.44 9.31 -3.06
CA MET A 199 4.86 7.97 -3.20
C MET A 199 4.29 7.75 -4.61
N MET A 200 3.57 8.72 -5.17
CA MET A 200 3.10 8.66 -6.56
C MET A 200 4.28 8.50 -7.55
N ALA A 201 5.33 9.33 -7.43
CA ALA A 201 6.49 9.27 -8.32
C ALA A 201 7.28 7.95 -8.18
N SER A 202 7.62 7.55 -6.96
CA SER A 202 8.38 6.32 -6.71
C SER A 202 7.63 5.05 -7.11
N TRP A 203 6.31 4.98 -6.91
CA TRP A 203 5.50 3.85 -7.36
C TRP A 203 5.45 3.71 -8.89
N LEU A 204 5.54 4.82 -9.64
CA LEU A 204 5.58 4.77 -11.11
C LEU A 204 6.94 4.28 -11.61
N ALA A 205 8.04 4.69 -10.97
CA ALA A 205 9.39 4.18 -11.24
C ALA A 205 9.56 2.70 -10.84
N LEU A 206 8.98 2.29 -9.71
CA LEU A 206 8.93 0.88 -9.32
C LEU A 206 8.03 0.07 -10.27
N ALA A 207 6.92 0.63 -10.77
CA ALA A 207 6.06 -0.05 -11.73
C ALA A 207 6.71 -0.24 -13.11
N THR A 208 7.54 0.70 -13.60
CA THR A 208 8.33 0.46 -14.82
C THR A 208 9.37 -0.64 -14.59
N LEU A 209 10.14 -0.58 -13.50
CA LEU A 209 11.12 -1.61 -13.13
C LEU A 209 10.49 -3.01 -12.99
N TYR A 210 9.42 -3.13 -12.18
CA TYR A 210 8.74 -4.40 -11.93
C TYR A 210 7.90 -4.91 -13.12
N SER A 211 7.61 -4.09 -14.14
CA SER A 211 6.91 -4.56 -15.33
C SER A 211 7.70 -5.63 -16.11
N VAL A 212 9.03 -5.61 -16.04
CA VAL A 212 9.92 -6.56 -16.73
C VAL A 212 9.85 -7.97 -16.11
N PRO A 213 10.15 -8.20 -14.81
CA PRO A 213 10.00 -9.53 -14.21
C PRO A 213 8.55 -10.02 -14.24
N LEU A 214 7.57 -9.13 -14.08
CA LEU A 214 6.15 -9.50 -14.19
C LEU A 214 5.80 -9.98 -15.60
N ARG A 215 6.35 -9.35 -16.65
CA ARG A 215 6.19 -9.80 -18.04
C ARG A 215 6.81 -11.18 -18.27
N LEU A 216 7.98 -11.47 -17.70
CA LEU A 216 8.62 -12.79 -17.77
C LEU A 216 7.77 -13.86 -17.06
N ILE A 217 7.33 -13.60 -15.82
CA ILE A 217 6.46 -14.50 -15.06
C ILE A 217 5.16 -14.79 -15.83
N ALA A 218 4.55 -13.76 -16.43
CA ALA A 218 3.33 -13.90 -17.23
C ALA A 218 3.57 -14.70 -18.53
N PHE A 219 4.72 -14.52 -19.18
CA PHE A 219 5.12 -15.27 -20.39
C PHE A 219 5.29 -16.76 -20.08
N TYR A 220 6.15 -17.13 -19.12
CA TYR A 220 6.38 -18.52 -18.72
C TYR A 220 5.16 -19.19 -18.06
N SER A 221 4.13 -18.42 -17.69
CA SER A 221 2.87 -18.92 -17.12
C SER A 221 1.71 -19.01 -18.13
N ASP A 222 1.97 -18.87 -19.43
CA ASP A 222 0.98 -18.82 -20.52
C ASP A 222 -0.12 -17.76 -20.35
N ARG A 223 0.19 -16.55 -19.87
CA ARG A 223 -0.85 -15.54 -19.50
C ARG A 223 -1.08 -14.47 -20.56
N LYS A 224 -2.35 -14.22 -20.86
CA LYS A 224 -2.80 -13.19 -21.81
C LYS A 224 -2.73 -11.80 -21.18
N VAL A 225 -1.57 -11.15 -21.30
CA VAL A 225 -1.35 -9.76 -20.87
C VAL A 225 -0.32 -9.07 -21.77
N ASN A 226 -0.48 -7.77 -22.00
CA ASN A 226 0.45 -6.92 -22.75
C ASN A 226 1.30 -6.05 -21.79
N TRP A 227 2.28 -5.31 -22.33
CA TRP A 227 3.18 -4.47 -21.51
C TRP A 227 2.44 -3.44 -20.63
N SER A 228 1.45 -2.73 -21.17
CA SER A 228 0.65 -1.78 -20.37
C SER A 228 -0.12 -2.49 -19.25
N GLY A 229 -0.68 -3.67 -19.50
CA GLY A 229 -1.33 -4.49 -18.48
C GLY A 229 -0.36 -4.99 -17.41
N CYS A 230 0.88 -5.35 -17.78
CA CYS A 230 1.92 -5.72 -16.82
C CYS A 230 2.26 -4.54 -15.88
N TRP A 231 2.44 -3.34 -16.45
CA TRP A 231 2.70 -2.12 -15.70
C TRP A 231 1.55 -1.74 -14.76
N ARG A 232 0.28 -1.87 -15.20
CA ARG A 232 -0.90 -1.63 -14.34
C ARG A 232 -0.99 -2.61 -13.16
N ILE A 233 -0.63 -3.89 -13.36
CA ILE A 233 -0.53 -4.85 -12.25
C ILE A 233 0.65 -4.45 -11.32
N ALA A 234 1.79 -4.02 -11.88
CA ALA A 234 2.96 -3.61 -11.10
C ALA A 234 2.70 -2.35 -10.24
N VAL A 235 1.86 -1.41 -10.70
CA VAL A 235 1.32 -0.33 -9.83
C VAL A 235 0.42 -0.92 -8.74
N ALA A 236 -0.59 -1.72 -9.11
CA ALA A 236 -1.59 -2.24 -8.17
C ALA A 236 -1.00 -3.17 -7.09
N ALA A 237 0.08 -3.89 -7.39
CA ALA A 237 0.78 -4.79 -6.48
C ALA A 237 1.48 -4.06 -5.30
N GLN A 238 1.69 -2.75 -5.39
CA GLN A 238 2.36 -1.97 -4.35
C GLN A 238 1.39 -1.52 -3.24
N TRP A 239 0.08 -1.44 -3.52
CA TRP A 239 -0.92 -0.96 -2.57
C TRP A 239 -1.09 -1.84 -1.30
N PRO A 240 -1.09 -3.19 -1.35
CA PRO A 240 -1.24 -4.00 -0.14
C PRO A 240 -0.09 -3.79 0.86
N GLY A 241 1.14 -3.63 0.36
CA GLY A 241 2.29 -3.26 1.20
C GLY A 241 2.16 -1.83 1.74
N ALA A 242 1.80 -0.87 0.89
CA ALA A 242 1.59 0.52 1.31
C ALA A 242 0.53 0.70 2.41
N LEU A 243 -0.57 -0.06 2.34
CA LEU A 243 -1.62 -0.05 3.38
C LEU A 243 -1.11 -0.63 4.70
N LEU A 244 -0.33 -1.72 4.66
CA LEU A 244 0.33 -2.29 5.84
C LEU A 244 1.30 -1.27 6.46
N MET A 245 2.13 -0.61 5.65
CA MET A 245 3.08 0.40 6.12
C MET A 245 2.36 1.64 6.69
N SER A 246 1.26 2.09 6.08
CA SER A 246 0.43 3.20 6.60
C SER A 246 -0.13 2.87 7.98
N GLY A 247 -0.69 1.68 8.15
CA GLY A 247 -1.16 1.18 9.45
C GLY A 247 -0.03 1.08 10.48
N ALA A 248 1.17 0.65 10.07
CA ALA A 248 2.34 0.61 10.95
C ALA A 248 2.81 2.01 11.39
N ILE A 249 2.85 3.00 10.49
CA ILE A 249 3.15 4.41 10.83
C ILE A 249 2.14 4.94 11.84
N PHE A 250 0.85 4.68 11.62
CA PHE A 250 -0.22 5.14 12.51
C PHE A 250 -0.15 4.48 13.90
N LEU A 251 0.03 3.15 13.96
CA LEU A 251 0.17 2.43 15.24
C LEU A 251 1.46 2.79 15.99
N TYR A 252 2.56 3.02 15.27
CA TYR A 252 3.81 3.54 15.85
C TYR A 252 3.58 4.92 16.45
N GLY A 253 2.97 5.85 15.71
CA GLY A 253 2.66 7.20 16.21
C GLY A 253 1.67 7.27 17.38
N LEU A 254 0.83 6.24 17.57
CA LEU A 254 -0.02 6.06 18.75
C LEU A 254 0.68 5.34 19.92
N ASN A 255 1.99 5.08 19.83
CA ASN A 255 2.78 4.28 20.76
C ASN A 255 2.16 2.89 21.04
N ARG A 256 1.57 2.28 19.99
CA ARG A 256 1.01 0.91 19.99
C ARG A 256 1.89 -0.11 19.26
N LEU A 257 2.90 0.37 18.53
CA LEU A 257 3.95 -0.40 17.90
C LEU A 257 5.29 0.22 18.32
N ASN A 258 6.27 -0.58 18.73
CA ASN A 258 7.61 -0.10 19.05
C ASN A 258 8.49 -0.02 17.78
N PHE A 259 9.66 0.62 17.87
CA PHE A 259 10.57 0.79 16.73
C PHE A 259 10.97 -0.53 16.06
N VAL A 260 11.19 -1.61 16.82
CA VAL A 260 11.53 -2.93 16.27
C VAL A 260 10.36 -3.51 15.47
N GLY A 261 9.14 -3.43 15.97
CA GLY A 261 7.93 -3.85 15.25
C GLY A 261 7.64 -2.97 14.02
N PHE A 262 7.96 -1.68 14.09
CA PHE A 262 7.90 -0.77 12.95
C PHE A 262 8.92 -1.12 11.86
N LEU A 263 10.17 -1.47 12.24
CA LEU A 263 11.19 -1.98 11.32
C LEU A 263 10.76 -3.30 10.67
N PHE A 264 10.14 -4.21 11.43
CA PHE A 264 9.60 -5.46 10.88
C PHE A 264 8.46 -5.20 9.88
N ALA A 265 7.55 -4.27 10.18
CA ALA A 265 6.52 -3.84 9.24
C ALA A 265 7.12 -3.18 7.97
N TRP A 266 8.21 -2.43 8.11
CA TRP A 266 8.96 -1.87 6.99
C TRP A 266 9.60 -2.96 6.12
N LEU A 267 10.21 -4.00 6.70
CA LEU A 267 10.69 -5.15 5.92
C LEU A 267 9.53 -5.90 5.23
N LEU A 268 8.44 -6.13 5.97
CA LEU A 268 7.29 -6.88 5.49
C LEU A 268 6.56 -6.20 4.33
N HIS A 269 6.46 -4.85 4.29
CA HIS A 269 5.75 -4.16 3.21
C HIS A 269 6.41 -4.36 1.83
N LEU A 270 7.74 -4.45 1.79
CA LEU A 270 8.52 -4.74 0.58
C LEU A 270 8.27 -6.18 0.10
N VAL A 271 8.38 -7.14 1.03
CA VAL A 271 8.14 -8.57 0.76
C VAL A 271 6.71 -8.81 0.26
N VAL A 272 5.71 -8.13 0.85
CA VAL A 272 4.31 -8.16 0.38
C VAL A 272 4.22 -7.72 -1.08
N GLY A 273 4.83 -6.59 -1.46
CA GLY A 273 4.84 -6.13 -2.85
C GLY A 273 5.37 -7.17 -3.84
N TRP A 274 6.49 -7.83 -3.50
CA TRP A 274 7.07 -8.90 -4.32
C TRP A 274 6.17 -10.15 -4.39
N ILE A 275 5.52 -10.54 -3.28
CA ILE A 275 4.53 -11.64 -3.26
C ILE A 275 3.36 -11.34 -4.20
N TYR A 276 2.87 -10.09 -4.24
CA TYR A 276 1.81 -9.71 -5.19
C TYR A 276 2.29 -9.72 -6.66
N ILE A 277 3.53 -9.28 -6.95
CA ILE A 277 4.13 -9.36 -8.28
C ILE A 277 4.27 -10.82 -8.75
N GLY A 278 4.68 -11.73 -7.87
CA GLY A 278 4.79 -13.16 -8.17
C GLY A 278 3.44 -13.87 -8.35
N ILE A 279 2.47 -13.62 -7.46
CA ILE A 279 1.22 -14.39 -7.40
C ILE A 279 0.12 -13.81 -8.30
N ALA A 280 -0.01 -12.49 -8.46
CA ALA A 280 -1.11 -11.90 -9.23
C ALA A 280 -1.17 -12.37 -10.70
N PRO A 281 -0.06 -12.52 -11.45
CA PRO A 281 -0.10 -13.07 -12.81
C PRO A 281 -0.74 -14.46 -12.90
N THR A 282 -0.66 -15.28 -11.85
CA THR A 282 -1.27 -16.61 -11.79
C THR A 282 -2.81 -16.58 -11.82
N ARG A 283 -3.43 -15.41 -11.59
CA ARG A 283 -4.89 -15.19 -11.65
C ARG A 283 -5.37 -14.66 -13.00
N LEU A 284 -4.47 -14.33 -13.93
CA LEU A 284 -4.82 -13.86 -15.28
C LEU A 284 -5.38 -15.00 -16.17
N PRO A 285 -6.21 -14.69 -17.17
CA PRO A 285 -6.59 -15.64 -18.22
C PRO A 285 -5.36 -16.25 -18.91
N ARG A 286 -5.43 -17.54 -19.22
CA ARG A 286 -4.43 -18.19 -20.06
C ARG A 286 -4.60 -17.83 -21.53
N LEU A 287 -3.54 -17.97 -22.31
CA LEU A 287 -3.56 -17.91 -23.77
C LEU A 287 -4.42 -19.05 -24.33
N ALA A 288 -5.10 -18.81 -25.46
CA ALA A 288 -5.84 -19.85 -26.17
C ALA A 288 -4.86 -20.90 -26.71
N GLY A 289 -5.22 -22.19 -26.62
CA GLY A 289 -4.33 -23.31 -26.98
C GLY A 289 -3.32 -23.71 -25.91
N ALA A 290 -3.07 -22.89 -24.88
CA ALA A 290 -2.19 -23.25 -23.78
C ALA A 290 -2.67 -24.55 -23.09
N PRO A 291 -1.79 -25.56 -22.85
CA PRO A 291 -2.20 -26.83 -22.28
C PRO A 291 -2.95 -26.66 -20.96
N ARG A 292 -4.22 -27.07 -20.92
CA ARG A 292 -4.87 -27.39 -19.64
C ARG A 292 -4.03 -28.49 -18.99
N ARG A 293 -3.65 -28.30 -17.72
CA ARG A 293 -2.88 -29.28 -16.94
C ARG A 293 -3.59 -30.62 -17.06
N ARG A 294 -3.02 -31.56 -17.83
CA ARG A 294 -3.70 -32.79 -18.25
C ARG A 294 -4.17 -33.51 -16.99
N GLY A 295 -5.45 -33.87 -16.92
CA GLY A 295 -5.92 -34.83 -15.91
C GLY A 295 -5.08 -36.08 -16.02
N ASN A 296 -4.80 -36.74 -14.88
CA ASN A 296 -3.80 -37.81 -14.76
C ASN A 296 -3.81 -38.72 -16.01
N PRO A 297 -2.71 -38.81 -16.79
CA PRO A 297 -2.66 -39.65 -17.99
C PRO A 297 -2.85 -41.14 -17.67
N PHE A 298 -2.66 -41.54 -16.40
CA PHE A 298 -2.91 -42.88 -15.87
C PHE A 298 -4.26 -42.99 -15.13
N GLY A 299 -5.13 -41.98 -15.23
CA GLY A 299 -6.48 -42.03 -14.68
C GLY A 299 -7.38 -42.93 -15.51
N GLU A 300 -7.75 -44.10 -14.95
CA GLU A 300 -8.57 -45.09 -15.65
C GLU A 300 -9.86 -44.50 -16.24
N LYS A 301 -10.09 -44.75 -17.53
CA LYS A 301 -11.43 -44.65 -18.11
C LYS A 301 -12.27 -45.82 -17.59
N LYS A 302 -12.86 -45.68 -16.39
CA LYS A 302 -13.78 -46.69 -15.85
C LYS A 302 -14.84 -47.03 -16.90
N GLY A 303 -14.85 -48.31 -17.30
CA GLY A 303 -15.53 -48.75 -18.51
C GLY A 303 -17.05 -48.53 -18.47
N LYS A 304 -17.65 -48.35 -19.64
CA LYS A 304 -19.11 -48.40 -19.80
C LYS A 304 -19.59 -49.80 -19.42
N ARG A 305 -20.07 -49.98 -18.19
CA ARG A 305 -20.71 -51.21 -17.73
C ARG A 305 -22.05 -51.35 -18.46
N PHE A 306 -22.05 -52.09 -19.58
CA PHE A 306 -23.28 -52.58 -20.19
C PHE A 306 -24.10 -53.32 -19.13
N ARG A 307 -25.40 -53.03 -19.08
CA ARG A 307 -26.38 -53.90 -18.44
C ARG A 307 -26.97 -54.77 -19.55
N GLY A 308 -26.89 -56.09 -19.37
CA GLY A 308 -27.96 -56.97 -19.84
C GLY A 308 -29.12 -56.92 -18.85
#